data_AF-A0A9P1GR77-F1
#
_entry.id   AF-A0A9P1GR77-F1
#
_cell.length_a   1.000
_cell.length_b   1.000
_cell.length_c   1.000
_cell.angle_alpha   90.00
_cell.angle_beta   90.00
_cell.angle_gamma   90.00
#
_symmetry.space_group_name_H-M   'P 1'
#
loop_
_entity.id
_entity.type
_entity.pdbx_description
1 polymer ?
#
loop_
_entity_poly.entity_id
_entity_poly.type
_entity_poly.pdbx_seq_one_letter_code
_entity_poly.pdbx_strand_id
1 'polypeptide(L)'
;MTRKPARRLPGWIRLATAGLVVSLLGCSGWSFLSIFRRGRAWAAEGGTTSTAAALKEELVKRCDAFKAKQEEMWDFMEEHPEEEKKSKKSKKDKASLLEAESFAAQRVELSDDLQQLREKCIEAIEELGEMNPTARPTSGWRGYGGETPGNCVLNGTWKLLFTDAADATFRRGKRGSAKTFQEIDAEQGWFINCVDFSNEKSKLQGFRVFVEGRVLSDNEIELIFRKVRLLRRSRFFPEITIPLPGPGFLRAVGRLFARSKGGKVNESNRGAGFKLLYVDGDLRIHRTFDGLYFVQRRLQ
;
A
#
# COMPACT_ATOMS: atom_id res chain seq x y z
N MET A 1 24.38 -40.85 37.72
CA MET A 1 24.53 -39.72 36.77
C MET A 1 23.27 -39.60 35.92
N THR A 2 22.31 -38.77 36.32
CA THR A 2 21.03 -38.58 35.62
C THR A 2 21.04 -37.26 34.86
N ARG A 3 20.98 -37.32 33.52
CA ARG A 3 20.88 -36.14 32.65
C ARG A 3 19.45 -35.60 32.68
N LYS A 4 19.28 -34.30 32.99
CA LYS A 4 18.01 -33.57 32.89
C LYS A 4 17.58 -33.41 31.43
N PRO A 5 16.28 -33.56 31.08
CA PRO A 5 15.78 -33.31 29.74
C PRO A 5 15.61 -31.81 29.46
N ALA A 6 15.95 -31.42 28.23
CA ALA A 6 15.81 -30.06 27.72
C ALA A 6 14.34 -29.63 27.65
N ARG A 7 14.03 -28.45 28.21
CA ARG A 7 12.69 -27.85 28.16
C ARG A 7 12.37 -27.42 26.73
N ARG A 8 11.37 -28.06 26.12
CA ARG A 8 10.74 -27.58 24.88
C ARG A 8 9.93 -26.32 25.16
N LEU A 9 10.10 -25.30 24.33
CA LEU A 9 9.26 -24.09 24.36
C LEU A 9 7.80 -24.42 23.94
N PRO A 10 6.78 -23.76 24.51
CA PRO A 10 5.37 -24.06 24.23
C PRO A 10 4.96 -23.74 22.79
N GLY A 11 4.21 -24.63 22.15
CA GLY A 11 3.77 -24.54 20.75
C GLY A 11 2.85 -23.38 20.39
N TRP A 12 2.42 -22.57 21.36
CA TRP A 12 1.46 -21.48 21.17
C TRP A 12 2.14 -20.22 20.61
N ILE A 13 3.47 -20.16 20.65
CA ILE A 13 4.28 -19.09 20.06
C ILE A 13 4.36 -19.22 18.52
N ARG A 14 4.07 -20.41 17.95
CA ARG A 14 4.16 -20.64 16.49
C ARG A 14 2.89 -20.30 15.70
N LEU A 15 1.72 -20.22 16.34
CA LEU A 15 0.44 -19.87 15.68
C LEU A 15 0.10 -18.38 15.75
N ALA A 16 0.64 -17.63 16.70
CA ALA A 16 0.36 -16.21 16.87
C ALA A 16 1.02 -15.31 15.80
N THR A 17 2.09 -15.77 15.15
CA THR A 17 2.84 -14.99 14.15
C THR A 17 2.19 -14.97 12.76
N ALA A 18 1.44 -16.01 12.38
CA ALA A 18 0.81 -16.08 11.04
C ALA A 18 -0.48 -15.25 10.94
N GLY A 19 -1.32 -15.26 12.00
CA GLY A 19 -2.57 -14.48 12.01
C GLY A 19 -2.36 -12.97 12.20
N LEU A 20 -1.28 -12.56 12.89
CA LEU A 20 -0.99 -11.16 13.17
C LEU A 20 -0.49 -10.40 11.93
N VAL A 21 0.26 -11.06 11.05
CA VAL A 21 0.82 -10.44 9.83
C VAL A 21 -0.27 -10.15 8.80
N VAL A 22 -1.27 -11.02 8.66
CA VAL A 22 -2.39 -10.85 7.73
C VAL A 22 -3.42 -9.82 8.24
N SER A 23 -3.61 -9.71 9.56
CA SER A 23 -4.50 -8.68 10.15
C SER A 23 -3.87 -7.28 10.25
N LEU A 24 -2.54 -7.15 10.26
CA LEU A 24 -1.86 -5.85 10.37
C LEU A 24 -1.84 -5.06 9.04
N LEU A 25 -2.10 -5.71 7.91
CA LEU A 25 -2.11 -5.08 6.59
C LEU A 25 -3.47 -4.44 6.23
N GLY A 26 -4.53 -4.61 7.02
CA GLY A 26 -5.90 -4.21 6.65
C GLY A 26 -6.60 -3.15 7.54
N CYS A 27 -5.91 -2.27 8.26
CA CYS A 27 -6.56 -1.31 9.18
C CYS A 27 -5.77 0.01 9.39
N SER A 28 -6.26 1.21 9.03
CA SER A 28 -5.75 2.56 9.45
C SER A 28 -6.27 3.82 8.69
N GLY A 29 -7.46 4.38 9.03
CA GLY A 29 -8.13 5.47 8.27
C GLY A 29 -7.83 6.95 8.61
N TRP A 30 -7.98 7.83 7.60
CA TRP A 30 -8.45 9.25 7.51
C TRP A 30 -8.08 10.33 8.57
N SER A 31 -8.01 11.67 8.36
CA SER A 31 -8.18 12.69 7.30
C SER A 31 -7.45 13.98 7.75
N PHE A 32 -7.12 14.97 6.89
CA PHE A 32 -6.82 16.35 7.33
C PHE A 32 -7.04 17.41 6.25
N LEU A 33 -7.58 18.55 6.69
CA LEU A 33 -7.78 19.82 5.97
C LEU A 33 -6.48 20.42 5.43
N SER A 34 -6.64 21.15 4.33
CA SER A 34 -5.63 21.85 3.55
C SER A 34 -5.24 23.21 4.15
N ILE A 35 -3.94 23.52 4.13
CA ILE A 35 -3.41 24.89 4.12
C ILE A 35 -2.47 25.00 2.93
N PHE A 36 -2.85 25.81 1.94
CA PHE A 36 -2.04 26.18 0.79
C PHE A 36 -0.89 27.09 1.24
N ARG A 37 0.34 26.78 0.80
CA ARG A 37 1.41 27.79 0.68
C ARG A 37 2.19 27.58 -0.61
N ARG A 38 2.26 28.65 -1.41
CA ARG A 38 2.94 28.72 -2.72
C ARG A 38 4.45 28.56 -2.55
N GLY A 39 5.03 27.67 -3.35
CA GLY A 39 6.48 27.51 -3.52
C GLY A 39 6.82 27.45 -5.01
N ARG A 40 7.83 28.26 -5.39
CA ARG A 40 8.28 28.70 -6.72
C ARG A 40 8.29 27.69 -7.88
N ALA A 41 7.94 28.23 -9.04
CA ALA A 41 8.08 27.66 -10.36
C ALA A 41 9.55 27.47 -10.76
N TRP A 42 9.83 26.31 -11.36
CA TRP A 42 10.91 26.13 -12.33
C TRP A 42 10.29 26.30 -13.72
N ALA A 43 10.90 27.14 -14.55
CA ALA A 43 10.50 27.37 -15.93
C ALA A 43 11.39 26.54 -16.86
N ALA A 44 10.77 25.78 -17.78
CA ALA A 44 11.09 25.77 -19.22
C ALA A 44 10.23 24.74 -19.99
N GLU A 45 9.98 25.10 -21.26
CA GLU A 45 9.39 24.33 -22.39
C GLU A 45 7.86 24.22 -22.45
N GLY A 46 7.28 25.24 -23.09
CA GLY A 46 5.85 25.45 -23.29
C GLY A 46 5.33 24.77 -24.56
N GLY A 47 4.37 23.87 -24.36
CA GLY A 47 3.54 23.25 -25.40
C GLY A 47 2.79 22.05 -24.83
N THR A 48 3.51 21.12 -24.22
CA THR A 48 2.97 19.90 -23.59
C THR A 48 2.77 20.03 -22.08
N THR A 49 3.57 20.88 -21.42
CA THR A 49 3.51 21.13 -19.96
C THR A 49 2.17 21.67 -19.49
N SER A 50 1.49 22.49 -20.29
CA SER A 50 0.19 23.06 -19.90
C SER A 50 -0.91 22.01 -19.82
N THR A 51 -0.90 21.01 -20.72
CA THR A 51 -1.91 19.94 -20.75
C THR A 51 -1.67 18.93 -19.64
N ALA A 52 -0.42 18.48 -19.47
CA ALA A 52 -0.07 17.53 -18.41
C ALA A 52 -0.32 18.11 -17.00
N ALA A 53 -0.03 19.40 -16.80
CA ALA A 53 -0.35 20.08 -15.54
C ALA A 53 -1.85 20.13 -15.26
N ALA A 54 -2.67 20.47 -16.27
CA ALA A 54 -4.13 20.49 -16.15
C ALA A 54 -4.69 19.09 -15.84
N LEU A 55 -4.20 18.04 -16.53
CA LEU A 55 -4.58 16.65 -16.28
C LEU A 55 -4.18 16.18 -14.87
N LYS A 56 -3.00 16.59 -14.38
CA LYS A 56 -2.58 16.30 -13.01
C LYS A 56 -3.51 16.95 -11.99
N GLU A 57 -3.85 18.23 -12.16
CA GLU A 57 -4.80 18.91 -11.26
C GLU A 57 -6.18 18.24 -11.29
N GLU A 58 -6.66 17.88 -12.48
CA GLU A 58 -7.92 17.18 -12.66
C GLU A 58 -7.90 15.79 -12.01
N LEU A 59 -6.83 15.02 -12.18
CA LEU A 59 -6.67 13.72 -11.52
C LEU A 59 -6.72 13.87 -9.99
N VAL A 60 -6.03 14.88 -9.43
CA VAL A 60 -6.07 15.13 -7.98
C VAL A 60 -7.49 15.45 -7.51
N LYS A 61 -8.24 16.29 -8.23
CA LYS A 61 -9.65 16.58 -7.91
C LYS A 61 -10.51 15.32 -7.95
N ARG A 62 -10.32 14.45 -8.95
CA ARG A 62 -11.03 13.16 -9.06
C ARG A 62 -10.69 12.23 -7.91
N CYS A 63 -9.41 12.15 -7.52
CA CYS A 63 -8.96 11.37 -6.36
C CYS A 63 -9.62 11.89 -5.07
N ASP A 64 -9.67 13.20 -4.87
CA ASP A 64 -10.29 13.82 -3.70
C ASP A 64 -11.82 13.56 -3.66
N ALA A 65 -12.51 13.62 -4.81
CA ALA A 65 -13.93 13.30 -4.91
C ALA A 65 -14.22 11.81 -4.63
N PHE A 66 -13.44 10.90 -5.23
CA PHE A 66 -13.52 9.45 -4.95
C PHE A 66 -13.34 9.18 -3.47
N LYS A 67 -12.31 9.79 -2.90
CA LYS A 67 -11.98 9.66 -1.49
C LYS A 67 -13.15 10.15 -0.63
N ALA A 68 -13.61 11.39 -0.79
CA ALA A 68 -14.74 11.94 -0.03
C ALA A 68 -15.98 11.03 -0.08
N LYS A 69 -16.31 10.50 -1.27
CA LYS A 69 -17.45 9.58 -1.43
C LYS A 69 -17.24 8.23 -0.73
N GLN A 70 -16.01 7.72 -0.73
CA GLN A 70 -15.65 6.52 0.04
C GLN A 70 -15.83 6.76 1.55
N GLU A 71 -15.51 7.97 2.04
CA GLU A 71 -15.74 8.37 3.43
C GLU A 71 -17.22 8.39 3.81
N GLU A 72 -18.04 9.05 2.99
CA GLU A 72 -19.50 9.09 3.15
C GLU A 72 -20.10 7.68 3.24
N MET A 73 -19.66 6.78 2.36
CA MET A 73 -20.10 5.39 2.36
C MET A 73 -19.75 4.69 3.68
N TRP A 74 -18.57 4.93 4.23
CA TRP A 74 -18.15 4.32 5.50
C TRP A 74 -18.85 4.87 6.71
N ASP A 75 -19.08 6.19 6.74
CA ASP A 75 -19.85 6.85 7.80
C ASP A 75 -21.31 6.33 7.76
N PHE A 76 -21.93 6.20 6.57
CA PHE A 76 -23.25 5.60 6.40
C PHE A 76 -23.31 4.15 6.92
N MET A 77 -22.30 3.31 6.59
CA MET A 77 -22.22 1.93 7.08
C MET A 77 -22.01 1.84 8.60
N GLU A 78 -21.40 2.85 9.23
CA GLU A 78 -21.20 2.89 10.68
C GLU A 78 -22.50 3.26 11.41
N GLU A 79 -23.29 4.17 10.83
CA GLU A 79 -24.62 4.54 11.33
C GLU A 79 -25.67 3.43 11.14
N HIS A 80 -25.51 2.60 10.09
CA HIS A 80 -26.46 1.55 9.72
C HIS A 80 -25.82 0.15 9.78
N PRO A 81 -25.41 -0.35 10.96
CA PRO A 81 -24.68 -1.62 11.08
C PRO A 81 -25.51 -2.84 10.65
N GLU A 82 -26.83 -2.75 10.60
CA GLU A 82 -27.71 -3.82 10.11
C GLU A 82 -27.57 -4.04 8.59
N GLU A 83 -27.32 -2.99 7.81
CA GLU A 83 -27.01 -3.08 6.37
C GLU A 83 -25.64 -3.74 6.15
N GLU A 84 -24.66 -3.46 7.02
CA GLU A 84 -23.36 -4.16 7.02
C GLU A 84 -23.51 -5.65 7.38
N LYS A 85 -24.42 -6.00 8.30
CA LYS A 85 -24.69 -7.41 8.64
C LYS A 85 -25.40 -8.15 7.51
N LYS A 86 -26.37 -7.54 6.83
CA LYS A 86 -27.05 -8.15 5.66
C LYS A 86 -26.07 -8.46 4.54
N SER A 87 -25.20 -7.51 4.21
CA SER A 87 -24.15 -7.69 3.19
C SER A 87 -23.10 -8.72 3.59
N LYS A 88 -22.72 -8.83 4.86
CA LYS A 88 -21.81 -9.87 5.36
C LYS A 88 -22.46 -11.26 5.46
N LYS A 89 -23.76 -11.34 5.78
CA LYS A 89 -24.48 -12.61 5.94
C LYS A 89 -24.61 -13.35 4.60
N SER A 90 -24.81 -12.63 3.48
CA SER A 90 -24.79 -13.27 2.14
C SER A 90 -23.39 -13.73 1.72
N LYS A 91 -22.32 -13.12 2.28
CA LYS A 91 -20.93 -13.44 1.97
C LYS A 91 -20.29 -14.52 2.84
N LYS A 92 -20.81 -14.75 4.06
CA LYS A 92 -20.27 -15.75 4.99
C LYS A 92 -20.43 -17.18 4.46
N ASP A 93 -21.40 -17.41 3.58
CA ASP A 93 -21.58 -18.70 2.91
C ASP A 93 -20.56 -18.95 1.79
N LYS A 94 -19.67 -17.97 1.48
CA LYS A 94 -18.65 -18.08 0.43
C LYS A 94 -17.20 -17.79 0.86
N ALA A 95 -16.96 -17.17 2.02
CA ALA A 95 -15.60 -16.74 2.43
C ALA A 95 -14.91 -17.74 3.39
N SER A 96 -13.97 -18.53 2.87
CA SER A 96 -13.07 -19.41 3.63
C SER A 96 -11.91 -18.61 4.25
N LEU A 97 -11.50 -19.03 5.46
CA LEU A 97 -10.48 -18.46 6.35
C LEU A 97 -9.04 -18.31 5.77
N LEU A 98 -8.84 -18.43 4.45
CA LEU A 98 -7.54 -18.54 3.78
C LEU A 98 -7.37 -17.66 2.53
N GLU A 99 -8.18 -16.62 2.35
CA GLU A 99 -7.95 -15.62 1.30
C GLU A 99 -6.73 -14.70 1.57
N ALA A 100 -5.86 -15.02 2.54
CA ALA A 100 -4.64 -14.27 2.89
C ALA A 100 -3.79 -13.84 1.68
N GLU A 101 -3.71 -14.67 0.62
CA GLU A 101 -3.00 -14.35 -0.63
C GLU A 101 -3.90 -13.75 -1.73
N SER A 102 -5.22 -13.87 -1.61
CA SER A 102 -6.25 -13.26 -2.47
C SER A 102 -6.52 -11.80 -2.06
N PHE A 103 -6.33 -11.43 -0.79
CA PHE A 103 -6.53 -10.04 -0.32
C PHE A 103 -5.65 -9.02 -1.04
N ALA A 104 -4.45 -9.39 -1.50
CA ALA A 104 -3.55 -8.49 -2.21
C ALA A 104 -4.03 -8.13 -3.64
N ALA A 105 -4.94 -8.92 -4.21
CA ALA A 105 -5.48 -8.73 -5.57
C ALA A 105 -6.99 -8.39 -5.57
N GLN A 106 -7.61 -8.24 -4.40
CA GLN A 106 -9.02 -7.89 -4.30
C GLN A 106 -9.23 -6.39 -4.57
N ARG A 107 -10.00 -6.10 -5.62
CA ARG A 107 -10.55 -4.77 -5.85
C ARG A 107 -11.66 -4.49 -4.85
N VAL A 108 -11.80 -3.23 -4.45
CA VAL A 108 -12.91 -2.81 -3.60
C VAL A 108 -14.23 -3.01 -4.36
N GLU A 109 -15.20 -3.69 -3.75
CA GLU A 109 -16.60 -3.66 -4.20
C GLU A 109 -17.22 -2.32 -3.78
N LEU A 110 -17.79 -1.59 -4.74
CA LEU A 110 -18.24 -0.21 -4.57
C LEU A 110 -19.71 -0.09 -4.96
N SER A 111 -20.40 0.92 -4.45
CA SER A 111 -21.68 1.36 -5.02
C SER A 111 -21.48 1.90 -6.43
N ASP A 112 -22.55 1.96 -7.23
CA ASP A 112 -22.49 2.41 -8.63
C ASP A 112 -21.85 3.81 -8.79
N ASP A 113 -22.17 4.75 -7.88
CA ASP A 113 -21.57 6.09 -7.90
C ASP A 113 -20.06 6.06 -7.64
N LEU A 114 -19.63 5.25 -6.67
CA LEU A 114 -18.22 5.16 -6.26
C LEU A 114 -17.41 4.36 -7.29
N GLN A 115 -18.05 3.40 -7.96
CA GLN A 115 -17.54 2.71 -9.14
C GLN A 115 -17.27 3.69 -10.29
N GLN A 116 -18.23 4.56 -10.61
CA GLN A 116 -18.05 5.58 -11.66
C GLN A 116 -16.91 6.55 -11.34
N LEU A 117 -16.81 6.99 -10.08
CA LEU A 117 -15.69 7.84 -9.64
C LEU A 117 -14.34 7.14 -9.77
N ARG A 118 -14.28 5.83 -9.46
CA ARG A 118 -13.08 5.00 -9.65
C ARG A 118 -12.69 4.95 -11.12
N GLU A 119 -13.63 4.68 -12.01
CA GLU A 119 -13.39 4.59 -13.46
C GLU A 119 -12.87 5.91 -14.02
N LYS A 120 -13.44 7.05 -13.60
CA LYS A 120 -12.93 8.39 -13.95
C LYS A 120 -11.51 8.65 -13.45
N CYS A 121 -11.13 8.11 -12.29
CA CYS A 121 -9.74 8.19 -11.83
C CYS A 121 -8.81 7.35 -12.70
N ILE A 122 -9.20 6.11 -13.03
CA ILE A 122 -8.40 5.20 -13.86
C ILE A 122 -8.21 5.76 -15.28
N GLU A 123 -9.25 6.33 -15.88
CA GLU A 123 -9.16 6.98 -17.20
C GLU A 123 -8.12 8.11 -17.19
N ALA A 124 -8.18 9.00 -16.20
CA ALA A 124 -7.20 10.10 -16.07
C ALA A 124 -5.78 9.60 -15.75
N ILE A 125 -5.65 8.48 -15.02
CA ILE A 125 -4.36 7.84 -14.75
C ILE A 125 -3.72 7.34 -16.03
N GLU A 126 -4.47 6.64 -16.87
CA GLU A 126 -3.95 6.10 -18.13
C GLU A 126 -3.59 7.22 -19.11
N GLU A 127 -4.44 8.25 -19.23
CA GLU A 127 -4.15 9.43 -20.06
C GLU A 127 -2.87 10.16 -19.61
N LEU A 128 -2.70 10.36 -18.29
CA LEU A 128 -1.50 10.98 -17.75
C LEU A 128 -0.26 10.09 -17.87
N GLY A 129 -0.44 8.75 -17.81
CA GLY A 129 0.64 7.77 -17.98
C GLY A 129 1.32 7.84 -19.34
N GLU A 130 0.59 8.17 -20.39
CA GLU A 130 1.15 8.40 -21.74
C GLU A 130 2.02 9.67 -21.81
N MET A 131 1.94 10.56 -20.81
CA MET A 131 2.67 11.83 -20.74
C MET A 131 3.76 11.83 -19.66
N ASN A 132 4.29 10.65 -19.29
CA ASN A 132 5.32 10.54 -18.27
C ASN A 132 6.58 11.36 -18.61
N PRO A 133 6.94 12.39 -17.82
CA PRO A 133 8.09 13.24 -18.11
C PRO A 133 9.43 12.55 -17.80
N THR A 134 9.41 11.46 -17.03
CA THR A 134 10.63 10.74 -16.62
C THR A 134 10.76 9.43 -17.39
N ALA A 135 11.66 9.40 -18.39
CA ALA A 135 11.86 8.21 -19.22
C ALA A 135 12.45 7.00 -18.48
N ARG A 136 13.32 7.24 -17.47
CA ARG A 136 14.02 6.20 -16.69
C ARG A 136 13.84 6.41 -15.18
N PRO A 137 12.62 6.23 -14.65
CA PRO A 137 12.29 6.58 -13.26
C PRO A 137 12.95 5.68 -12.21
N THR A 138 13.45 4.50 -12.57
CA THR A 138 14.24 3.65 -11.67
C THR A 138 15.73 4.01 -11.64
N SER A 139 16.19 4.97 -12.44
CA SER A 139 17.58 5.42 -12.43
C SER A 139 17.99 5.92 -11.04
N GLY A 140 19.18 5.53 -10.60
CA GLY A 140 19.71 5.79 -9.27
C GLY A 140 19.27 4.77 -8.20
N TRP A 141 18.24 3.95 -8.43
CA TRP A 141 17.82 2.96 -7.43
C TRP A 141 18.94 1.96 -7.13
N ARG A 142 19.52 2.02 -5.93
CA ARG A 142 20.76 1.29 -5.58
C ARG A 142 21.87 1.42 -6.63
N GLY A 143 21.98 2.58 -7.27
CA GLY A 143 22.97 2.83 -8.33
C GLY A 143 22.60 2.28 -9.71
N TYR A 144 21.35 1.82 -9.90
CA TYR A 144 20.87 1.36 -11.19
C TYR A 144 21.03 2.44 -12.27
N GLY A 145 21.51 2.06 -13.44
CA GLY A 145 21.76 2.99 -14.55
C GLY A 145 23.00 3.87 -14.39
N GLY A 146 23.84 3.63 -13.37
CA GLY A 146 25.08 4.41 -13.13
C GLY A 146 24.86 5.77 -12.45
N GLU A 147 23.61 6.10 -12.13
CA GLU A 147 23.23 7.33 -11.42
C GLU A 147 23.45 7.21 -9.91
N THR A 148 23.69 8.35 -9.25
CA THR A 148 23.82 8.38 -7.78
C THR A 148 22.46 8.16 -7.11
N PRO A 149 22.33 7.33 -6.06
CA PRO A 149 21.03 7.06 -5.43
C PRO A 149 20.28 8.27 -4.89
N GLY A 150 21.01 9.31 -4.44
CA GLY A 150 20.41 10.58 -4.02
C GLY A 150 19.63 11.31 -5.13
N ASN A 151 19.94 11.02 -6.40
CA ASN A 151 19.27 11.62 -7.57
C ASN A 151 18.06 10.79 -8.04
N CYS A 152 17.77 9.65 -7.43
CA CYS A 152 16.63 8.82 -7.83
C CYS A 152 15.32 9.59 -7.58
N VAL A 153 14.53 9.81 -8.64
CA VAL A 153 13.27 10.57 -8.56
C VAL A 153 12.27 9.96 -7.57
N LEU A 154 12.36 8.65 -7.30
CA LEU A 154 11.46 7.97 -6.36
C LEU A 154 11.81 8.30 -4.89
N ASN A 155 13.02 8.73 -4.58
CA ASN A 155 13.49 8.94 -3.22
C ASN A 155 12.65 10.02 -2.49
N GLY A 156 12.32 9.81 -1.22
CA GLY A 156 11.56 10.76 -0.40
C GLY A 156 10.23 10.21 0.14
N THR A 157 9.36 11.10 0.60
CA THR A 157 8.12 10.74 1.30
C THR A 157 6.89 10.98 0.43
N TRP A 158 5.99 10.00 0.36
CA TRP A 158 4.84 9.98 -0.54
C TRP A 158 3.55 9.67 0.20
N LYS A 159 2.50 10.47 -0.03
CA LYS A 159 1.16 10.28 0.50
C LYS A 159 0.25 9.65 -0.55
N LEU A 160 -0.51 8.63 -0.17
CA LEU A 160 -1.52 8.03 -1.03
C LEU A 160 -2.69 8.99 -1.26
N LEU A 161 -3.04 9.23 -2.53
CA LEU A 161 -4.24 9.97 -2.94
C LEU A 161 -5.37 9.02 -3.35
N PHE A 162 -5.05 8.00 -4.15
CA PHE A 162 -6.02 7.05 -4.70
C PHE A 162 -5.42 5.65 -4.84
N THR A 163 -6.27 4.65 -4.63
CA THR A 163 -6.01 3.26 -5.01
C THR A 163 -7.33 2.50 -5.17
N ASP A 164 -7.36 1.52 -6.07
CA ASP A 164 -8.45 0.54 -6.19
C ASP A 164 -8.16 -0.79 -5.46
N ALA A 165 -7.01 -0.89 -4.80
CA ALA A 165 -6.62 -2.03 -3.96
C ALA A 165 -7.36 -1.99 -2.62
N ALA A 166 -8.09 -3.06 -2.28
CA ALA A 166 -8.93 -3.05 -1.08
C ALA A 166 -8.14 -3.01 0.23
N ASP A 167 -6.99 -3.66 0.26
CA ASP A 167 -6.07 -3.73 1.41
C ASP A 167 -5.35 -2.40 1.69
N ALA A 168 -5.27 -1.51 0.70
CA ALA A 168 -4.63 -0.21 0.83
C ALA A 168 -5.58 0.92 1.24
N THR A 169 -6.88 0.62 1.39
CA THR A 169 -7.88 1.55 1.90
C THR A 169 -8.17 1.27 3.36
N PHE A 170 -8.50 2.32 4.12
CA PHE A 170 -8.61 2.15 5.56
C PHE A 170 -9.80 2.87 6.20
N ARG A 171 -10.76 2.10 6.72
CA ARG A 171 -11.92 2.62 7.46
C ARG A 171 -11.53 3.17 8.85
N ARG A 172 -12.30 4.15 9.35
CA ARG A 172 -12.22 4.62 10.74
C ARG A 172 -12.55 3.48 11.70
N GLY A 173 -11.91 3.46 12.88
CA GLY A 173 -12.16 2.42 13.87
C GLY A 173 -11.74 2.80 15.29
N LYS A 174 -11.90 1.88 16.24
CA LYS A 174 -11.68 2.11 17.70
C LYS A 174 -10.30 2.65 18.08
N ARG A 175 -9.30 2.53 17.19
CA ARG A 175 -7.92 2.97 17.43
C ARG A 175 -7.66 4.44 17.04
N GLY A 176 -8.70 5.17 16.63
CA GLY A 176 -8.59 6.57 16.17
C GLY A 176 -8.15 6.68 14.71
N SER A 177 -7.86 7.91 14.28
CA SER A 177 -7.30 8.19 12.96
C SER A 177 -5.88 7.66 12.82
N ALA A 178 -5.47 7.41 11.59
CA ALA A 178 -4.12 7.02 11.25
C ALA A 178 -3.60 7.80 10.03
N LYS A 179 -2.36 8.24 10.13
CA LYS A 179 -1.63 8.87 9.04
C LYS A 179 -0.87 7.77 8.29
N THR A 180 -1.10 7.68 6.99
CA THR A 180 -0.40 6.73 6.13
C THR A 180 0.39 7.47 5.06
N PHE A 181 1.60 6.98 4.81
CA PHE A 181 2.51 7.49 3.80
C PHE A 181 3.58 6.43 3.51
N GLN A 182 4.36 6.61 2.46
CA GLN A 182 5.46 5.74 2.10
C GLN A 182 6.74 6.55 2.13
N GLU A 183 7.73 6.11 2.90
CA GLU A 183 9.10 6.59 2.79
C GLU A 183 9.83 5.70 1.79
N ILE A 184 10.51 6.30 0.84
CA ILE A 184 11.30 5.62 -0.17
C ILE A 184 12.74 6.02 0.05
N ASP A 185 13.58 5.02 0.28
CA ASP A 185 15.02 5.14 0.42
C ASP A 185 15.64 4.41 -0.76
N ALA A 186 15.99 5.17 -1.81
CA ALA A 186 16.55 4.61 -3.04
C ALA A 186 17.99 4.09 -2.85
N GLU A 187 18.73 4.61 -1.87
CA GLU A 187 20.09 4.19 -1.56
C GLU A 187 20.09 2.78 -0.96
N GLN A 188 19.24 2.57 0.04
CA GLN A 188 19.08 1.26 0.68
C GLN A 188 18.12 0.34 -0.09
N GLY A 189 17.38 0.89 -1.06
CA GLY A 189 16.37 0.20 -1.87
C GLY A 189 15.15 -0.27 -1.06
N TRP A 190 14.66 0.59 -0.17
CA TRP A 190 13.46 0.32 0.64
C TRP A 190 12.27 1.15 0.18
N PHE A 191 11.13 0.49 0.09
CA PHE A 191 9.81 1.10 0.24
C PHE A 191 9.34 0.80 1.66
N ILE A 192 9.12 1.83 2.45
CA ILE A 192 8.70 1.73 3.85
C ILE A 192 7.28 2.27 3.93
N ASN A 193 6.29 1.38 4.03
CA ASN A 193 4.91 1.80 4.27
C ASN A 193 4.76 2.19 5.74
N CYS A 194 4.49 3.45 5.98
CA CYS A 194 4.36 4.06 7.30
C CYS A 194 2.90 4.23 7.68
N VAL A 195 2.54 3.72 8.86
CA VAL A 195 1.23 3.93 9.48
C VAL A 195 1.45 4.46 10.89
N ASP A 196 0.91 5.64 11.18
CA ASP A 196 0.99 6.29 12.48
C ASP A 196 -0.40 6.52 13.06
N PHE A 197 -0.67 5.97 14.25
CA PHE A 197 -1.95 6.11 14.94
C PHE A 197 -1.99 7.39 15.79
N SER A 198 -3.02 8.21 15.60
CA SER A 198 -3.22 9.47 16.32
C SER A 198 -3.61 9.28 17.79
N ASN A 199 -4.21 8.15 18.15
CA ASN A 199 -4.67 7.92 19.52
C ASN A 199 -3.48 7.74 20.48
N GLU A 200 -3.18 8.79 21.25
CA GLU A 200 -2.12 8.82 22.24
C GLU A 200 -2.29 7.79 23.37
N LYS A 201 -3.55 7.40 23.67
CA LYS A 201 -3.85 6.39 24.69
C LYS A 201 -3.53 4.97 24.23
N SER A 202 -3.34 4.74 22.92
CA SER A 202 -2.94 3.44 22.39
C SER A 202 -1.48 3.11 22.72
N LYS A 203 -1.20 1.89 23.17
CA LYS A 203 0.18 1.39 23.37
C LYS A 203 0.98 1.34 22.07
N LEU A 204 0.30 1.23 20.93
CA LEU A 204 0.91 1.18 19.60
C LEU A 204 0.85 2.58 18.99
N GLN A 205 2.01 3.15 18.70
CA GLN A 205 2.17 4.43 18.01
C GLN A 205 1.98 4.27 16.51
N GLY A 206 2.46 3.18 15.93
CA GLY A 206 2.42 2.97 14.50
C GLY A 206 3.15 1.69 14.10
N PHE A 207 3.28 1.47 12.81
CA PHE A 207 4.15 0.44 12.27
C PHE A 207 4.78 0.86 10.95
N ARG A 208 5.86 0.17 10.59
CA ARG A 208 6.60 0.33 9.34
C ARG A 208 6.73 -1.02 8.66
N VAL A 209 6.24 -1.14 7.44
CA VAL A 209 6.42 -2.36 6.63
C VAL A 209 7.57 -2.10 5.67
N PHE A 210 8.68 -2.83 5.85
CA PHE A 210 9.84 -2.73 4.99
C PHE A 210 9.70 -3.69 3.82
N VAL A 211 9.67 -3.11 2.62
CA VAL A 211 9.59 -3.82 1.35
C VAL A 211 10.82 -3.45 0.55
N GLU A 212 11.63 -4.45 0.22
CA GLU A 212 12.78 -4.26 -0.64
C GLU A 212 12.33 -4.14 -2.10
N GLY A 213 12.89 -3.17 -2.82
CA GLY A 213 12.71 -3.02 -4.26
C GLY A 213 13.87 -3.60 -5.06
N ARG A 214 13.57 -4.48 -6.01
CA ARG A 214 14.53 -4.95 -7.01
C ARG A 214 14.12 -4.45 -8.39
N VAL A 215 14.99 -3.67 -9.02
CA VAL A 215 14.74 -3.16 -10.39
C VAL A 215 14.71 -4.33 -11.37
N LEU A 216 13.66 -4.38 -12.19
CA LEU A 216 13.52 -5.31 -13.30
C LEU A 216 13.79 -4.63 -14.65
N SER A 217 13.41 -3.35 -14.77
CA SER A 217 13.65 -2.51 -15.95
C SER A 217 13.63 -1.02 -15.58
N ASP A 218 13.76 -0.14 -16.57
CA ASP A 218 13.68 1.32 -16.36
C ASP A 218 12.36 1.78 -15.72
N ASN A 219 11.29 0.97 -15.81
CA ASN A 219 9.97 1.31 -15.29
C ASN A 219 9.38 0.26 -14.33
N GLU A 220 10.04 -0.86 -14.10
CA GLU A 220 9.48 -1.96 -13.30
C GLU A 220 10.34 -2.31 -12.09
N ILE A 221 9.67 -2.55 -10.95
CA ILE A 221 10.29 -2.94 -9.69
C ILE A 221 9.55 -4.13 -9.10
N GLU A 222 10.29 -5.20 -8.78
CA GLU A 222 9.83 -6.31 -7.94
C GLU A 222 9.87 -5.90 -6.46
N LEU A 223 8.85 -6.31 -5.71
CA LEU A 223 8.68 -6.01 -4.29
C LEU A 223 8.86 -7.26 -3.43
N ILE A 224 9.71 -7.14 -2.41
CA ILE A 224 10.04 -8.24 -1.51
C ILE A 224 9.80 -7.78 -0.07
N PHE A 225 8.72 -8.26 0.56
CA PHE A 225 8.43 -7.98 1.96
C PHE A 225 9.50 -8.60 2.88
N ARG A 226 10.13 -7.79 3.73
CA ARG A 226 11.25 -8.24 4.59
C ARG A 226 10.90 -8.26 6.07
N LYS A 227 10.29 -7.20 6.59
CA LYS A 227 10.01 -7.09 8.02
C LYS A 227 8.90 -6.08 8.31
N VAL A 228 8.24 -6.24 9.44
CA VAL A 228 7.33 -5.26 10.03
C VAL A 228 7.93 -4.77 11.33
N ARG A 229 7.97 -3.46 11.51
CA ARG A 229 8.50 -2.78 12.69
C ARG A 229 7.37 -2.09 13.41
N LEU A 230 7.01 -2.58 14.59
CA LEU A 230 5.96 -2.01 15.43
C LEU A 230 6.57 -0.93 16.32
N LEU A 231 6.04 0.29 16.22
CA LEU A 231 6.42 1.44 17.04
C LEU A 231 5.46 1.52 18.23
N ARG A 232 6.00 1.48 19.45
CA ARG A 232 5.22 1.42 20.70
C ARG A 232 5.51 2.63 21.56
N ARG A 233 4.48 3.12 22.26
CA ARG A 233 4.60 4.12 23.33
C ARG A 233 5.08 3.49 24.64
N SER A 234 6.13 2.66 24.58
CA SER A 234 6.70 1.97 25.74
C SER A 234 8.13 2.46 25.98
N ARG A 235 8.44 2.79 27.24
CA ARG A 235 9.80 3.21 27.63
C ARG A 235 10.84 2.09 27.50
N PHE A 236 10.45 0.84 27.70
CA PHE A 236 11.37 -0.30 27.74
C PHE A 236 11.48 -1.06 26.42
N PHE A 237 10.43 -1.04 25.59
CA PHE A 237 10.41 -1.70 24.29
C PHE A 237 9.73 -0.79 23.25
N PRO A 238 10.41 0.31 22.87
CA PRO A 238 9.84 1.30 21.95
C PRO A 238 9.63 0.71 20.54
N GLU A 239 10.37 -0.34 20.18
CA GLU A 239 10.31 -0.97 18.88
C GLU A 239 10.28 -2.50 18.99
N ILE A 240 9.46 -3.15 18.16
CA ILE A 240 9.50 -4.59 17.94
C ILE A 240 9.61 -4.85 16.44
N THR A 241 10.68 -5.49 16.00
CA THR A 241 10.85 -5.92 14.61
C THR A 241 10.47 -7.39 14.46
N ILE A 242 9.54 -7.67 13.55
CA ILE A 242 9.07 -9.01 13.20
C ILE A 242 9.55 -9.30 11.77
N PRO A 243 10.48 -10.25 11.55
CA PRO A 243 10.87 -10.63 10.21
C PRO A 243 9.71 -11.34 9.51
N LEU A 244 9.52 -11.04 8.24
CA LEU A 244 8.53 -11.72 7.41
C LEU A 244 9.19 -12.93 6.71
N PRO A 245 8.46 -14.03 6.54
CA PRO A 245 8.99 -15.18 5.81
C PRO A 245 9.29 -14.78 4.36
N GLY A 246 10.40 -15.30 3.82
CA GLY A 246 10.82 -14.95 2.47
C GLY A 246 9.82 -15.38 1.38
N PRO A 247 9.89 -14.80 0.17
CA PRO A 247 8.94 -15.07 -0.92
C PRO A 247 8.83 -16.55 -1.28
N GLY A 248 9.95 -17.29 -1.24
CA GLY A 248 9.97 -18.72 -1.52
C GLY A 248 9.16 -19.54 -0.51
N PHE A 249 9.17 -19.14 0.77
CA PHE A 249 8.37 -19.79 1.81
C PHE A 249 6.88 -19.49 1.63
N LEU A 250 6.53 -18.23 1.38
CA LEU A 250 5.14 -17.83 1.11
C LEU A 250 4.57 -18.58 -0.11
N ARG A 251 5.31 -18.60 -1.24
CA ARG A 251 4.90 -19.36 -2.44
C ARG A 251 4.84 -20.88 -2.21
N ALA A 252 5.65 -21.44 -1.33
CA ALA A 252 5.60 -22.87 -1.00
C ALA A 252 4.37 -23.20 -0.16
N VAL A 253 4.07 -22.35 0.83
CA VAL A 253 2.85 -22.42 1.64
C VAL A 253 1.62 -22.28 0.75
N GLY A 254 1.51 -21.22 -0.06
CA GLY A 254 0.39 -21.01 -0.99
C GLY A 254 0.17 -22.21 -1.92
N ARG A 255 1.22 -22.78 -2.51
CA ARG A 255 1.12 -23.98 -3.38
C ARG A 255 0.67 -25.24 -2.63
N LEU A 256 1.13 -25.44 -1.40
CA LEU A 256 0.73 -26.58 -0.59
C LEU A 256 -0.76 -26.50 -0.20
N PHE A 257 -1.25 -25.30 0.11
CA PHE A 257 -2.64 -25.07 0.46
C PHE A 257 -3.58 -25.05 -0.75
N ALA A 258 -3.15 -24.52 -1.91
CA ALA A 258 -3.95 -24.53 -3.14
C ALA A 258 -4.20 -25.95 -3.68
N ARG A 259 -3.21 -26.84 -3.56
CA ARG A 259 -3.36 -28.28 -3.89
C ARG A 259 -4.41 -28.98 -3.03
N SER A 260 -4.65 -28.51 -1.81
CA SER A 260 -5.60 -29.11 -0.88
C SER A 260 -7.05 -28.66 -1.09
N LYS A 261 -7.30 -27.55 -1.81
CA LYS A 261 -8.65 -26.93 -1.87
C LYS A 261 -9.12 -26.52 -3.27
N GLY A 262 -8.40 -26.86 -4.34
CA GLY A 262 -8.82 -26.56 -5.72
C GLY A 262 -8.90 -25.06 -6.04
N GLY A 263 -8.25 -24.22 -5.24
CA GLY A 263 -8.21 -22.77 -5.44
C GLY A 263 -7.26 -22.38 -6.56
N LYS A 264 -7.65 -21.38 -7.37
CA LYS A 264 -6.76 -20.76 -8.36
C LYS A 264 -5.65 -20.00 -7.61
N VAL A 265 -4.40 -20.43 -7.81
CA VAL A 265 -3.23 -19.64 -7.40
C VAL A 265 -3.16 -18.45 -8.35
N ASN A 266 -2.91 -17.24 -7.84
CA ASN A 266 -2.69 -16.05 -8.66
C ASN A 266 -1.72 -16.36 -9.81
N GLU A 267 -2.18 -16.14 -11.05
CA GLU A 267 -1.48 -16.55 -12.27
C GLU A 267 -0.29 -15.64 -12.61
N SER A 268 -0.05 -14.55 -11.86
CA SER A 268 1.09 -13.67 -12.08
C SER A 268 2.39 -14.36 -11.61
N ASN A 269 2.99 -15.15 -12.50
CA ASN A 269 4.32 -15.75 -12.32
C ASN A 269 5.42 -14.72 -12.02
N ARG A 270 5.14 -13.42 -12.22
CA ARG A 270 6.05 -12.29 -11.99
C ARG A 270 6.23 -11.92 -10.51
N GLY A 271 5.37 -12.41 -9.60
CA GLY A 271 5.43 -12.07 -8.17
C GLY A 271 4.90 -10.67 -7.86
N ALA A 272 5.11 -10.20 -6.63
CA ALA A 272 4.71 -8.85 -6.23
C ALA A 272 5.63 -7.81 -6.88
N GLY A 273 5.07 -6.77 -7.47
CA GLY A 273 5.81 -5.71 -8.14
C GLY A 273 4.88 -4.70 -8.79
N PHE A 274 5.45 -3.67 -9.37
CA PHE A 274 4.70 -2.66 -10.12
C PHE A 274 5.47 -2.13 -11.32
N LYS A 275 4.71 -1.59 -12.27
CA LYS A 275 5.17 -0.73 -13.36
C LYS A 275 4.87 0.73 -13.00
N LEU A 276 5.87 1.59 -13.07
CA LEU A 276 5.70 3.05 -12.99
C LEU A 276 5.05 3.53 -14.28
N LEU A 277 3.94 4.26 -14.14
CA LEU A 277 3.22 4.86 -15.26
C LEU A 277 3.61 6.32 -15.42
N TYR A 278 3.76 7.04 -14.31
CA TYR A 278 4.09 8.46 -14.30
C TYR A 278 4.90 8.80 -13.06
N VAL A 279 5.93 9.62 -13.19
CA VAL A 279 6.56 10.27 -12.03
C VAL A 279 7.17 11.61 -12.40
N ASP A 280 6.92 12.60 -11.54
CA ASP A 280 7.56 13.90 -11.57
C ASP A 280 7.98 14.34 -10.15
N GLY A 281 8.21 15.64 -9.97
CA GLY A 281 8.61 16.20 -8.68
C GLY A 281 7.55 16.07 -7.58
N ASP A 282 6.27 15.91 -7.89
CA ASP A 282 5.17 15.98 -6.92
C ASP A 282 4.17 14.84 -6.99
N LEU A 283 4.08 14.10 -8.10
CA LEU A 283 3.15 13.01 -8.33
C LEU A 283 3.88 11.75 -8.79
N ARG A 284 3.41 10.61 -8.30
CA ARG A 284 3.84 9.28 -8.72
C ARG A 284 2.61 8.41 -8.95
N ILE A 285 2.58 7.72 -10.08
CA ILE A 285 1.55 6.76 -10.45
C ILE A 285 2.21 5.43 -10.79
N HIS A 286 1.67 4.35 -10.23
CA HIS A 286 2.09 3.01 -10.61
C HIS A 286 0.91 2.05 -10.68
N ARG A 287 1.11 1.00 -11.47
CA ARG A 287 0.20 -0.13 -11.61
C ARG A 287 0.90 -1.39 -11.13
N THR A 288 0.32 -2.12 -10.19
CA THR A 288 0.87 -3.40 -9.73
C THR A 288 0.84 -4.43 -10.85
N PHE A 289 1.63 -5.50 -10.74
CA PHE A 289 1.55 -6.61 -11.69
C PHE A 289 0.20 -7.32 -11.69
N ASP A 290 -0.60 -7.14 -10.64
CA ASP A 290 -1.98 -7.63 -10.54
C ASP A 290 -3.02 -6.59 -11.06
N GLY A 291 -2.56 -5.46 -11.60
CA GLY A 291 -3.40 -4.48 -12.29
C GLY A 291 -4.15 -3.51 -11.40
N LEU A 292 -3.67 -3.27 -10.17
CA LEU A 292 -4.18 -2.27 -9.25
C LEU A 292 -3.41 -0.97 -9.39
N TYR A 293 -4.09 0.16 -9.30
CA TYR A 293 -3.53 1.50 -9.46
C TYR A 293 -3.26 2.16 -8.12
N PHE A 294 -2.21 2.97 -8.10
CA PHE A 294 -1.81 3.76 -6.95
C PHE A 294 -1.36 5.13 -7.43
N VAL A 295 -2.00 6.17 -6.90
CA VAL A 295 -1.64 7.57 -7.13
C VAL A 295 -1.13 8.14 -5.82
N GLN A 296 0.08 8.69 -5.84
CA GLN A 296 0.74 9.24 -4.66
C GLN A 296 1.25 10.65 -4.94
N ARG A 297 1.21 11.50 -3.91
CA ARG A 297 1.76 12.85 -3.92
C ARG A 297 2.94 12.96 -2.99
N ARG A 298 4.01 13.63 -3.41
CA ARG A 298 5.17 13.89 -2.56
C ARG A 298 4.79 14.78 -1.38
N LEU A 299 5.26 14.43 -0.18
CA LEU A 299 5.24 15.31 0.98
C LEU A 299 6.54 16.13 0.97
N GLN A 300 6.40 17.46 0.97
CA GLN A 300 7.51 18.40 1.09
C GLN A 300 8.17 18.31 2.46
#